data_AF-A0A1G7XUW0-F1
#
_entry.id   AF-A0A1G7XUW0-F1
#
_cell.length_a   1.000
_cell.length_b   1.000
_cell.length_c   1.000
_cell.angle_alpha   90.00
_cell.angle_beta   90.00
_cell.angle_gamma   90.00
#
_symmetry.space_group_name_H-M   'P 1'
#
loop_
_entity.id
_entity.type
_entity.pdbx_description
1 polymer ?
#
loop_
_entity_poly.entity_id
_entity_poly.type
_entity_poly.pdbx_seq_one_letter_code
_entity_poly.pdbx_strand_id
1 'polypeptide(L)'
;MTSGAAPAAVPPVPDSRTGKGAQTPPHPWRPTRRGLEDAALAALAPVCAAVLALGGLAVWTASGGAGSPARVAVADARLYLPAPGAAETAAFFRVTNTGGAPDTLVEVTSSAVGPGIALSRHRMTEGNAAYREPAESLPVPAGGTLDMSPLSSDVTVPVPDAARWRTGDLVPFVLRFADGEPVGTLAVVVRPGARE
;
A
#
# COMPACT_ATOMS: atom_id res chain seq x y z
N MET A 1 -19.27 -47.36 -71.65
CA MET A 1 -19.61 -48.70 -71.13
C MET A 1 -20.93 -48.59 -70.41
N THR A 2 -21.92 -49.20 -71.07
CA THR A 2 -23.19 -49.79 -70.57
C THR A 2 -24.16 -48.86 -69.83
N SER A 3 -25.28 -48.44 -70.44
CA SER A 3 -26.46 -49.20 -70.90
C SER A 3 -27.35 -49.55 -69.71
N GLY A 4 -28.44 -48.81 -69.49
CA GLY A 4 -29.77 -49.14 -70.03
C GLY A 4 -30.66 -49.51 -68.83
N ALA A 5 -31.97 -49.33 -68.79
CA ALA A 5 -32.96 -48.94 -69.78
C ALA A 5 -34.21 -48.41 -69.03
N ALA A 6 -34.97 -47.53 -69.67
CA ALA A 6 -36.36 -47.22 -69.33
C ALA A 6 -37.28 -48.43 -69.69
N PRO A 7 -38.57 -48.48 -69.29
CA PRO A 7 -39.62 -47.72 -69.99
C PRO A 7 -40.71 -47.13 -69.04
N ALA A 8 -41.15 -45.89 -69.24
CA ALA A 8 -42.22 -45.42 -70.14
C ALA A 8 -43.64 -45.49 -69.55
N ALA A 9 -44.27 -44.32 -69.36
CA ALA A 9 -45.61 -43.98 -69.86
C ALA A 9 -45.95 -42.52 -69.48
N VAL A 10 -46.41 -41.76 -70.47
CA VAL A 10 -46.86 -40.34 -70.39
C VAL A 10 -48.40 -40.32 -70.63
N PRO A 11 -49.13 -39.17 -70.54
CA PRO A 11 -50.17 -38.82 -69.55
C PRO A 11 -51.60 -38.76 -70.16
N PRO A 12 -52.63 -38.26 -69.44
CA PRO A 12 -53.13 -36.87 -69.67
C PRO A 12 -53.59 -36.14 -68.37
N VAL A 13 -53.22 -34.87 -68.11
CA VAL A 13 -53.92 -33.57 -68.41
C VAL A 13 -55.13 -33.27 -67.47
N PRO A 14 -55.29 -32.00 -67.01
CA PRO A 14 -55.35 -31.65 -65.59
C PRO A 14 -56.74 -31.21 -65.11
N ASP A 15 -56.90 -31.09 -63.78
CA ASP A 15 -57.92 -30.21 -63.21
C ASP A 15 -57.38 -29.31 -62.10
N SER A 16 -57.83 -28.07 -62.18
CA SER A 16 -57.29 -26.89 -61.51
C SER A 16 -58.15 -26.51 -60.31
N ARG A 17 -57.70 -26.82 -59.09
CA ARG A 17 -58.20 -26.29 -57.80
C ARG A 17 -57.49 -27.06 -56.68
N THR A 18 -56.96 -26.53 -55.58
CA THR A 18 -57.23 -25.32 -54.80
C THR A 18 -56.12 -25.26 -53.72
N GLY A 19 -55.79 -24.06 -53.21
CA GLY A 19 -55.14 -23.95 -51.90
C GLY A 19 -53.74 -23.33 -51.90
N LYS A 20 -53.64 -22.08 -52.37
CA LYS A 20 -52.49 -21.22 -52.03
C LYS A 20 -52.59 -20.88 -50.54
N GLY A 21 -51.96 -21.68 -49.69
CA GLY A 21 -51.75 -21.34 -48.29
C GLY A 21 -50.94 -20.05 -48.21
N ALA A 22 -51.60 -18.95 -47.90
CA ALA A 22 -50.95 -17.69 -47.57
C ALA A 22 -50.18 -17.90 -46.26
N GLN A 23 -48.86 -18.10 -46.35
CA GLN A 23 -47.99 -17.97 -45.19
C GLN A 23 -47.73 -16.47 -45.00
N THR A 24 -48.32 -15.93 -43.94
CA THR A 24 -48.19 -14.56 -43.45
C THR A 24 -46.71 -14.16 -43.33
N PRO A 25 -46.30 -12.94 -43.74
CA PRO A 25 -44.92 -12.48 -43.51
C PRO A 25 -44.61 -12.46 -42.00
N PRO A 26 -43.36 -12.69 -41.58
CA PRO A 26 -42.98 -12.55 -40.17
C PRO A 26 -43.34 -11.14 -39.70
N HIS A 27 -44.16 -11.04 -38.66
CA HIS A 27 -44.50 -9.77 -38.06
C HIS A 27 -43.20 -9.06 -37.65
N PRO A 28 -42.99 -7.80 -38.06
CA PRO A 28 -41.82 -7.06 -37.63
C PRO A 28 -41.86 -6.97 -36.11
N TRP A 29 -40.82 -7.48 -35.45
CA TRP A 29 -40.66 -7.40 -34.01
C TRP A 29 -40.57 -5.91 -33.65
N ARG A 30 -41.71 -5.32 -33.34
CA ARG A 30 -41.81 -3.97 -32.80
C ARG A 30 -41.73 -4.13 -31.28
N PRO A 31 -40.63 -3.72 -30.62
CA PRO A 31 -40.63 -3.63 -29.17
C PRO A 31 -41.71 -2.62 -28.79
N THR A 32 -42.80 -3.11 -28.21
CA THR A 32 -43.87 -2.29 -27.65
C THR A 32 -43.27 -1.47 -26.50
N ARG A 33 -43.61 -0.17 -26.40
CA ARG A 33 -43.16 0.74 -25.31
C ARG A 33 -43.25 0.10 -23.92
N ARG A 34 -44.26 -0.73 -23.69
CA ARG A 34 -44.46 -1.49 -22.45
C ARG A 34 -43.34 -2.48 -22.12
N GLY A 35 -42.74 -3.15 -23.12
CA GLY A 35 -41.61 -4.07 -22.88
C GLY A 35 -40.31 -3.33 -22.51
N LEU A 36 -40.17 -2.08 -22.95
CA LEU A 36 -39.09 -1.18 -22.52
C LEU A 36 -39.29 -0.69 -21.09
N GLU A 37 -40.54 -0.44 -20.68
CA GLU A 37 -40.91 -0.07 -19.31
C GLU A 37 -40.68 -1.24 -18.33
N ASP A 38 -41.05 -2.47 -18.72
CA ASP A 38 -40.81 -3.67 -17.91
C ASP A 38 -39.30 -4.02 -17.81
N ALA A 39 -38.54 -3.83 -18.88
CA ALA A 39 -37.09 -3.97 -18.87
C ALA A 39 -36.41 -2.88 -18.03
N ALA A 40 -36.93 -1.64 -18.06
CA ALA A 40 -36.45 -0.54 -17.22
C ALA A 40 -36.76 -0.79 -15.73
N LEU A 41 -37.93 -1.35 -15.41
CA LEU A 41 -38.30 -1.80 -14.06
C LEU A 41 -37.45 -2.98 -13.59
N ALA A 42 -37.13 -3.93 -14.47
CA ALA A 42 -36.24 -5.04 -14.17
C ALA A 42 -34.78 -4.60 -13.94
N ALA A 43 -34.34 -3.54 -14.62
CA ALA A 43 -33.01 -2.95 -14.45
C ALA A 43 -32.91 -1.96 -13.26
N LEU A 44 -34.03 -1.46 -12.75
CA LEU A 44 -34.06 -0.53 -11.61
C LEU A 44 -33.49 -1.16 -10.34
N ALA A 45 -33.84 -2.42 -10.05
CA ALA A 45 -33.35 -3.12 -8.88
C ALA A 45 -31.80 -3.27 -8.84
N PRO A 46 -31.12 -3.78 -9.89
CA PRO A 46 -29.66 -3.86 -9.91
C PRO A 46 -28.97 -2.50 -9.93
N VAL A 47 -29.56 -1.47 -10.58
CA VAL A 47 -29.02 -0.11 -10.55
C VAL A 47 -29.10 0.49 -9.14
N CYS A 48 -30.23 0.35 -8.45
CA CYS A 48 -30.37 0.81 -7.06
C CYS A 48 -29.40 0.07 -6.13
N ALA A 49 -29.25 -1.25 -6.27
CA ALA A 49 -28.29 -2.03 -5.49
C ALA A 49 -26.84 -1.58 -5.75
N ALA A 50 -26.48 -1.31 -7.01
CA ALA A 50 -25.16 -0.80 -7.37
C ALA A 50 -24.90 0.60 -6.77
N VAL A 51 -25.89 1.50 -6.83
CA VAL A 51 -25.78 2.85 -6.24
C VAL A 51 -25.64 2.78 -4.72
N LEU A 52 -26.41 1.92 -4.04
CA LEU A 52 -26.30 1.73 -2.60
C LEU A 52 -24.94 1.12 -2.20
N ALA A 53 -24.46 0.12 -2.94
CA ALA A 53 -23.15 -0.48 -2.70
C ALA A 53 -22.02 0.53 -2.90
N LEU A 54 -22.04 1.30 -4.00
CA LEU A 54 -21.04 2.34 -4.27
C LEU A 54 -21.13 3.49 -3.26
N GLY A 55 -22.33 3.90 -2.87
CA GLY A 55 -22.54 4.93 -1.84
C GLY A 55 -22.02 4.48 -0.48
N GLY A 56 -22.34 3.24 -0.07
CA GLY A 56 -21.80 2.65 1.16
C GLY A 56 -20.28 2.53 1.15
N LEU A 57 -19.71 2.08 0.03
CA LEU A 57 -18.26 2.02 -0.14
C LEU A 57 -17.61 3.41 -0.08
N ALA A 58 -18.19 4.42 -0.73
CA ALA A 58 -17.68 5.79 -0.70
C ALA A 58 -17.73 6.40 0.70
N VAL A 59 -18.80 6.15 1.46
CA VAL A 59 -18.87 6.56 2.87
C VAL A 59 -17.82 5.83 3.71
N TRP A 60 -17.65 4.52 3.48
CA TRP A 60 -16.65 3.72 4.18
C TRP A 60 -15.21 4.20 3.91
N THR A 61 -14.85 4.47 2.65
CA THR A 61 -13.53 4.99 2.29
C THR A 61 -13.32 6.41 2.82
N ALA A 62 -14.32 7.29 2.72
CA ALA A 62 -14.25 8.66 3.25
C ALA A 62 -14.13 8.69 4.79
N SER A 63 -14.72 7.73 5.48
CA SER A 63 -14.61 7.58 6.94
C SER A 63 -13.29 6.95 7.42
N GLY A 64 -12.38 6.61 6.51
CA GLY A 64 -11.07 6.04 6.83
C GLY A 64 -11.02 4.52 6.92
N GLY A 65 -12.09 3.82 6.49
CA GLY A 65 -12.12 2.34 6.46
C GLY A 65 -11.07 1.73 5.54
N ALA A 66 -10.64 2.47 4.50
CA ALA A 66 -9.55 2.07 3.61
C ALA A 66 -8.14 2.23 4.23
N GLY A 67 -8.03 2.74 5.46
CA GLY A 67 -6.77 3.17 6.05
C GLY A 67 -6.31 4.54 5.55
N SER A 68 -5.46 5.20 6.32
CA SER A 68 -4.78 6.43 5.91
C SER A 68 -3.30 6.12 5.57
N PRO A 69 -2.64 6.87 4.69
CA PRO A 69 -1.23 6.65 4.43
C PRO A 69 -0.42 6.90 5.69
N ALA A 70 0.82 6.41 5.73
CA ALA A 70 1.74 6.69 6.84
C ALA A 70 1.82 8.20 7.11
N ARG A 71 1.84 8.56 8.39
CA ARG A 71 1.96 9.93 8.88
C ARG A 71 2.97 9.93 10.02
N VAL A 72 4.23 10.03 9.62
CA VAL A 72 5.38 9.87 10.52
C VAL A 72 5.80 11.20 11.12
N ALA A 73 6.04 11.21 12.42
CA ALA A 73 6.65 12.31 13.16
C ALA A 73 7.81 11.78 14.01
N VAL A 74 8.86 12.59 14.17
CA VAL A 74 10.05 12.24 14.95
C VAL A 74 10.17 13.17 16.14
N ALA A 75 10.31 12.60 17.33
CA ALA A 75 10.48 13.30 18.60
C ALA A 75 11.62 12.66 19.43
N ASP A 76 11.92 13.27 20.58
CA ASP A 76 12.90 12.76 21.55
C ASP A 76 14.27 12.37 20.95
N ALA A 77 14.70 13.13 19.93
CA ALA A 77 15.94 12.91 19.23
C ALA A 77 17.12 13.22 20.15
N ARG A 78 17.97 12.21 20.39
CA ARG A 78 19.09 12.28 21.33
C ARG A 78 20.32 11.67 20.69
N LEU A 79 21.46 12.31 20.89
CA LEU A 79 22.78 11.80 20.49
C LEU A 79 23.62 11.63 21.75
N TYR A 80 24.22 10.46 21.95
CA TYR A 80 25.14 10.28 23.06
C TYR A 80 26.44 11.04 22.81
N LEU A 81 26.88 11.77 23.84
CA LEU A 81 28.19 12.38 23.85
C LEU A 81 29.24 11.26 23.78
N PRO A 82 30.08 11.22 22.72
CA PRO A 82 31.09 10.18 22.58
C PRO A 82 32.08 10.22 23.75
N ALA A 83 32.52 9.04 24.18
CA ALA A 83 33.63 8.94 25.12
C ALA A 83 34.92 9.46 24.45
N PRO A 84 35.88 10.00 25.22
CA PRO A 84 37.16 10.42 24.67
C PRO A 84 37.83 9.29 23.88
N GLY A 85 38.13 9.55 22.60
CA GLY A 85 38.76 8.57 21.69
C GLY A 85 37.82 7.53 21.07
N ALA A 86 36.51 7.61 21.31
CA ALA A 86 35.55 6.74 20.64
C ALA A 86 35.40 7.11 19.15
N ALA A 87 35.48 6.10 18.27
CA ALA A 87 35.27 6.28 16.83
C ALA A 87 33.79 6.44 16.46
N GLU A 88 32.89 5.94 17.29
CA GLU A 88 31.44 5.92 17.05
C GLU A 88 30.69 6.23 18.35
N THR A 89 29.47 6.74 18.19
CA THR A 89 28.49 6.94 19.25
C THR A 89 27.11 6.48 18.78
N ALA A 90 26.10 6.58 19.64
CA ALA A 90 24.73 6.17 19.34
C ALA A 90 23.77 7.37 19.37
N ALA A 91 22.85 7.40 18.41
CA ALA A 91 21.69 8.28 18.41
C ALA A 91 20.39 7.48 18.55
N PHE A 92 19.40 8.11 19.15
CA PHE A 92 18.11 7.52 19.46
C PHE A 92 17.01 8.50 19.05
N PHE A 93 15.94 7.96 18.48
CA PHE A 93 14.80 8.70 18.00
C PHE A 93 13.52 8.00 18.42
N ARG A 94 12.49 8.78 18.75
CA ARG A 94 11.13 8.27 18.88
C ARG A 94 10.35 8.61 17.63
N VAL A 95 9.97 7.60 16.88
CA VAL A 95 9.26 7.78 15.59
C VAL A 95 7.83 7.29 15.75
N THR A 96 6.86 8.19 15.61
CA THR A 96 5.43 7.88 15.74
C THR A 96 4.75 7.95 14.40
N ASN A 97 3.97 6.94 14.05
CA ASN A 97 3.16 6.90 12.85
C ASN A 97 1.68 6.94 13.23
N THR A 98 1.01 8.05 12.94
CA THR A 98 -0.43 8.22 13.18
C THR A 98 -1.30 7.75 12.01
N GLY A 99 -0.66 7.29 10.92
CA GLY A 99 -1.32 6.76 9.74
C GLY A 99 -1.81 5.32 9.93
N GLY A 100 -2.74 4.91 9.07
CA GLY A 100 -3.30 3.55 9.03
C GLY A 100 -2.45 2.54 8.24
N ALA A 101 -1.42 2.99 7.54
CA ALA A 101 -0.44 2.14 6.85
C ALA A 101 0.91 2.15 7.61
N PRO A 102 1.59 1.00 7.72
CA PRO A 102 2.94 0.95 8.28
C PRO A 102 3.95 1.63 7.34
N ASP A 103 5.12 1.96 7.88
CA ASP A 103 6.26 2.47 7.12
C ASP A 103 7.55 1.81 7.63
N THR A 104 8.68 2.07 6.99
CA THR A 104 9.97 1.50 7.34
C THR A 104 11.05 2.57 7.28
N LEU A 105 11.78 2.76 8.38
CA LEU A 105 12.98 3.60 8.39
C LEU A 105 14.12 2.85 7.70
N VAL A 106 14.64 3.41 6.61
CA VAL A 106 15.65 2.75 5.77
C VAL A 106 17.00 3.46 5.82
N GLU A 107 17.03 4.76 6.10
CA GLU A 107 18.27 5.52 6.09
C GLU A 107 18.19 6.67 7.10
N VAL A 108 19.33 6.98 7.73
CA VAL A 108 19.51 8.16 8.56
C VAL A 108 20.77 8.88 8.10
N THR A 109 20.66 10.18 7.85
CA THR A 109 21.78 11.01 7.41
C THR A 109 21.94 12.23 8.31
N SER A 110 23.13 12.80 8.36
CA SER A 110 23.42 14.05 9.06
C SER A 110 24.47 14.85 8.32
N SER A 111 24.17 16.11 8.04
CA SER A 111 25.12 17.05 7.43
C SER A 111 26.29 17.40 8.36
N ALA A 112 26.14 17.23 9.68
CA ALA A 112 27.17 17.52 10.67
C ALA A 112 28.11 16.34 10.94
N VAL A 113 27.73 15.13 10.53
CA VAL A 113 28.51 13.89 10.74
C VAL A 113 29.19 13.44 9.45
N GLY A 114 28.48 13.48 8.32
CA GLY A 114 28.94 12.89 7.07
C GLY A 114 28.53 11.41 6.92
N PRO A 115 29.22 10.64 6.06
CA PRO A 115 28.85 9.27 5.71
C PRO A 115 29.15 8.27 6.84
N GLY A 116 28.60 7.06 6.72
CA GLY A 116 28.88 5.94 7.64
C GLY A 116 27.90 5.80 8.81
N ILE A 117 26.82 6.57 8.82
CA ILE A 117 25.70 6.35 9.75
C ILE A 117 25.01 5.04 9.38
N ALA A 118 24.75 4.19 10.37
CA ALA A 118 24.11 2.88 10.19
C ALA A 118 22.98 2.67 11.20
N LEU A 119 21.96 1.89 10.81
CA LEU A 119 20.92 1.43 11.74
C LEU A 119 21.40 0.16 12.44
N SER A 120 21.05 0.03 13.71
CA SER A 120 21.44 -1.09 14.56
C SER A 120 20.24 -1.59 15.37
N ARG A 121 20.14 -2.90 15.56
CA ARG A 121 19.14 -3.54 16.43
C ARG A 121 19.85 -4.35 17.50
N HIS A 122 19.28 -4.35 18.71
CA HIS A 122 19.77 -5.16 19.81
C HIS A 122 18.96 -6.45 19.93
N ARG A 123 19.67 -7.57 20.05
CA ARG A 123 19.11 -8.91 20.21
C ARG A 123 19.65 -9.53 21.49
N MET A 124 18.79 -10.24 22.20
CA MET A 124 19.21 -11.14 23.28
C MET A 124 19.55 -12.50 22.70
N THR A 125 20.69 -13.05 23.11
CA THR A 125 21.02 -14.47 22.92
C THR A 125 20.33 -15.33 23.97
N GLU A 126 20.25 -16.64 23.74
CA GLU A 126 19.75 -17.63 24.72
C GLU A 126 20.48 -17.59 26.07
N GLY A 127 21.70 -17.03 26.12
CA GLY A 127 22.51 -16.87 27.34
C GLY A 127 22.34 -15.54 28.08
N ASN A 128 21.29 -14.75 27.80
CA ASN A 128 21.05 -13.40 28.36
C ASN A 128 22.11 -12.35 28.00
N ALA A 129 23.02 -12.64 27.06
CA ALA A 129 23.92 -11.62 26.51
C ALA A 129 23.18 -10.84 25.42
N ALA A 130 23.14 -9.51 25.54
CA ALA A 130 22.66 -8.62 24.49
C ALA A 130 23.81 -8.30 23.52
N TYR A 131 23.58 -8.43 22.22
CA TYR A 131 24.51 -7.99 21.20
C TYR A 131 23.84 -7.05 20.21
N ARG A 132 24.66 -6.18 19.60
CA ARG A 132 24.27 -5.28 18.53
C ARG A 132 24.44 -5.98 17.20
N GLU A 133 23.42 -5.87 16.36
CA GLU A 133 23.41 -6.36 14.98
C GLU A 133 23.09 -5.20 14.04
N PRO A 134 23.86 -5.02 12.94
CA PRO A 134 23.49 -4.07 11.90
C PRO A 134 22.08 -4.38 11.37
N ALA A 135 21.28 -3.35 11.19
CA ALA A 135 19.96 -3.44 10.60
C ALA A 135 19.96 -2.71 9.26
N GLU A 136 19.41 -3.32 8.21
CA GLU A 136 19.17 -2.62 6.95
C GLU A 136 17.99 -1.66 7.07
N SER A 137 17.04 -1.96 7.96
CA SER A 137 15.86 -1.15 8.19
C SER A 137 15.19 -1.41 9.54
N LEU A 138 14.36 -0.47 9.98
CA LEU A 138 13.57 -0.55 11.21
C LEU A 138 12.08 -0.29 10.92
N PRO A 139 11.17 -1.22 11.28
CA PRO A 139 9.75 -1.06 10.99
C PRO A 139 9.10 0.00 11.88
N VAL A 140 8.17 0.76 11.31
CA VAL A 140 7.31 1.72 12.01
C VAL A 140 5.85 1.29 11.82
N PRO A 141 5.21 0.72 12.86
CA PRO A 141 3.85 0.18 12.72
C PRO A 141 2.81 1.27 12.45
N ALA A 142 1.74 0.92 11.74
CA ALA A 142 0.55 1.78 11.60
C ALA A 142 -0.04 2.10 12.98
N GLY A 143 -0.39 3.38 13.22
CA GLY A 143 -0.93 3.84 14.49
C GLY A 143 -0.02 3.62 15.70
N GLY A 144 1.27 3.35 15.51
CA GLY A 144 2.20 2.98 16.56
C GLY A 144 3.52 3.73 16.52
N THR A 145 4.47 3.27 17.32
CA THR A 145 5.73 3.97 17.56
C THR A 145 6.92 3.00 17.46
N LEU A 146 7.96 3.43 16.75
CA LEU A 146 9.31 2.89 16.87
C LEU A 146 10.05 3.70 17.92
N ASP A 147 10.27 3.09 19.09
CA ASP A 147 11.00 3.70 20.20
C ASP A 147 12.42 3.13 20.27
N MET A 148 13.39 3.95 19.85
CA MET A 148 14.80 3.58 19.90
C MET A 148 15.35 3.79 21.30
N SER A 149 16.04 2.77 21.80
CA SER A 149 16.65 2.78 23.11
C SER A 149 17.93 1.94 23.10
N PRO A 150 18.82 2.10 24.09
CA PRO A 150 19.98 1.23 24.26
C PRO A 150 19.64 -0.26 24.40
N LEU A 151 18.38 -0.64 24.58
CA LEU A 151 17.93 -2.01 24.74
C LEU A 151 17.22 -2.56 23.49
N SER A 152 16.74 -1.70 22.58
CA SER A 152 15.93 -2.10 21.42
C SER A 152 16.68 -1.94 20.09
N SER A 153 17.00 -0.70 19.74
CA SER A 153 17.65 -0.32 18.48
C SER A 153 18.25 1.07 18.61
N ASP A 154 19.29 1.33 17.84
CA ASP A 154 19.98 2.62 17.80
C ASP A 154 20.40 2.99 16.38
N VAL A 155 20.79 4.25 16.21
CA VAL A 155 21.51 4.71 15.03
C VAL A 155 22.97 4.85 15.44
N THR A 156 23.84 4.07 14.82
CA THR A 156 25.28 4.15 15.03
C THR A 156 25.83 5.31 14.21
N VAL A 157 26.51 6.23 14.87
CA VAL A 157 26.97 7.52 14.33
C VAL A 157 28.49 7.61 14.45
N PRO A 158 29.23 7.67 13.33
CA PRO A 158 30.66 7.94 13.37
C PRO A 158 30.94 9.28 14.04
N VAL A 159 32.07 9.38 14.75
CA VAL A 159 32.51 10.64 15.37
C VAL A 159 33.50 11.32 14.42
N PRO A 160 33.13 12.45 13.80
CA PRO A 160 34.06 13.18 12.94
C PRO A 160 35.25 13.72 13.73
N ASP A 161 36.45 13.73 13.16
CA ASP A 161 37.65 14.30 13.81
C ASP A 161 37.49 15.79 14.17
N ALA A 162 36.69 16.52 13.39
CA ALA A 162 36.36 17.92 13.62
C ALA A 162 35.23 18.13 14.64
N ALA A 163 34.51 17.07 15.03
CA ALA A 163 33.41 17.20 15.96
C ALA A 163 33.92 17.59 17.35
N ARG A 164 33.31 18.61 17.94
CA ARG A 164 33.58 19.11 19.29
C ARG A 164 32.27 19.23 20.07
N TRP A 165 31.46 18.19 20.00
CA TRP A 165 30.15 18.15 20.64
C TRP A 165 30.25 18.28 22.15
N ARG A 166 29.30 19.02 22.73
CA ARG A 166 29.09 19.22 24.15
C ARG A 166 27.65 18.87 24.49
N THR A 167 27.41 18.49 25.74
CA THR A 167 26.04 18.26 26.21
C THR A 167 25.17 19.50 25.98
N GLY A 168 24.00 19.31 25.37
CA GLY A 168 23.06 20.36 24.98
C GLY A 168 23.22 20.84 23.53
N ASP A 169 24.29 20.47 22.84
CA ASP A 169 24.44 20.80 21.41
C ASP A 169 23.35 20.13 20.58
N LEU A 170 22.97 20.78 19.48
CA LEU A 170 21.96 20.26 18.54
C LEU A 170 22.65 19.78 17.27
N VAL A 171 22.45 18.50 16.94
CA VAL A 171 22.99 17.88 15.73
C VAL A 171 21.83 17.57 14.78
N PRO A 172 21.83 18.09 13.54
CA PRO A 172 20.74 17.85 12.61
C PRO A 172 20.80 16.44 12.03
N PHE A 173 19.65 15.78 11.96
CA PHE A 173 19.46 14.48 11.33
C PHE A 173 18.29 14.52 10.36
N VAL A 174 18.36 13.70 9.31
CA VAL A 174 17.26 13.44 8.39
C VAL A 174 17.02 11.94 8.36
N LEU A 175 15.82 11.55 8.76
CA LEU A 175 15.34 10.17 8.76
C LEU A 175 14.55 9.93 7.47
N ARG A 176 14.91 8.92 6.70
CA ARG A 176 14.24 8.58 5.43
C ARG A 176 13.49 7.27 5.58
N PHE A 177 12.25 7.33 5.13
CA PHE A 177 11.33 6.22 5.16
C PHE A 177 11.16 5.62 3.76
N ALA A 178 10.72 4.38 3.69
CA ALA A 178 10.53 3.67 2.43
C ALA A 178 9.40 4.28 1.60
N ASP A 179 8.28 4.59 2.26
CA ASP A 179 7.07 5.09 1.62
C ASP A 179 6.79 6.57 1.96
N GLY A 180 7.16 6.99 3.17
CA GLY A 180 6.96 8.35 3.67
C GLY A 180 8.01 9.37 3.21
N GLU A 181 7.68 10.65 3.42
CA GLU A 181 8.64 11.74 3.18
C GLU A 181 9.77 11.75 4.22
N PRO A 182 10.98 12.19 3.84
CA PRO A 182 12.06 12.40 4.80
C PRO A 182 11.69 13.38 5.91
N VAL A 183 12.00 13.03 7.16
CA VAL A 183 11.74 13.87 8.32
C VAL A 183 13.05 14.41 8.90
N GLY A 184 13.19 15.73 8.91
CA GLY A 184 14.30 16.41 9.57
C GLY A 184 14.05 16.57 11.07
N THR A 185 15.08 16.38 11.89
CA THR A 185 15.04 16.60 13.34
C THR A 185 16.38 17.09 13.88
N LEU A 186 16.36 17.65 15.09
CA LEU A 186 17.55 18.07 15.82
C LEU A 186 17.74 17.16 17.04
N ALA A 187 18.80 16.37 17.03
CA ALA A 187 19.16 15.53 18.16
C ALA A 187 19.94 16.34 19.19
N VAL A 188 19.50 16.29 20.45
CA VAL A 188 20.21 16.92 21.57
C VAL A 188 21.34 16.00 22.02
N VAL A 189 22.55 16.54 22.14
CA VAL A 189 23.70 15.79 22.69
C VAL A 189 23.51 15.61 24.19
N VAL A 190 23.45 14.37 24.67
CA VAL A 190 23.25 14.02 26.08
C VAL A 190 24.34 13.09 26.57
N ARG A 191 24.59 13.08 27.88
CA ARG A 191 25.50 12.09 28.46
C ARG A 191 24.81 10.72 28.51
N PRO A 192 25.50 9.62 28.18
CA PRO A 192 25.00 8.28 28.44
C PRO A 192 24.56 8.13 29.90
N GLY A 193 23.37 7.57 30.14
CA GLY A 193 22.84 7.37 31.49
C GLY A 193 22.24 8.63 32.16
N ALA A 194 22.17 9.76 31.46
CA ALA A 194 21.24 10.82 31.86
C ALA A 194 19.81 10.24 31.76
N ARG A 195 19.08 10.24 32.89
CA ARG A 195 17.80 9.55 33.06
C ARG A 195 16.80 9.79 31.92
N GLU A 196 16.10 8.71 31.58
CA GLU A 196 14.90 8.66 30.73
C GLU A 196 13.72 9.43 31.34
#